data_AF-A0A538NZR3-F1
#
_entry.id   AF-A0A538NZR3-F1
#
_cell.length_a   1.000
_cell.length_b   1.000
_cell.length_c   1.000
_cell.angle_alpha   90.00
_cell.angle_beta   90.00
_cell.angle_gamma   90.00
#
_symmetry.space_group_name_H-M   'P 1'
#
loop_
_entity.id
_entity.type
_entity.pdbx_description
1 polymer ?
#
loop_
_entity_poly.entity_id
_entity_poly.type
_entity_poly.pdbx_seq_one_letter_code
_entity_poly.pdbx_strand_id
1 'polypeptide(L)'
;MFSAYHAKKRLDWGLVADAVDAASLDSGKADSDIPVNHHFVWELCELMSFLQNDPAADKARLVTLEYRFLPLAQHQSFSPKTLHGELSRNPAFFAELIEAQFITKAESQDKNRTPDPAKAPIAEAARKLMKSWTGIPGSRPDGSIDASVLKTWIEDARKLCAASDRIEICDAMLGDQLSCAPADPDGTWPCQAVRDVLESVPTDEILGGFEVAVANQRGAHWKSMTEGGEKERELAKKYADYANKVKVASPRTALTFRRLAQRYESEAKREDERVEGRD
;
A
#
# COMPACT_ATOMS: atom_id res chain seq x y z
N MET A 1 14.81 -3.57 -30.07
CA MET A 1 15.21 -3.65 -28.65
C MET A 1 14.69 -4.93 -28.00
N PHE A 2 13.38 -5.21 -28.05
CA PHE A 2 12.77 -6.45 -27.51
C PHE A 2 13.38 -7.75 -28.03
N SER A 3 13.64 -7.87 -29.34
CA SER A 3 14.36 -9.02 -29.91
C SER A 3 15.79 -9.17 -29.37
N ALA A 4 16.45 -8.09 -28.96
CA ALA A 4 17.80 -8.13 -28.37
C ALA A 4 17.79 -8.45 -26.87
N TYR A 5 16.76 -8.00 -26.13
CA TYR A 5 16.50 -8.36 -24.73
C TYR A 5 16.24 -9.87 -24.59
N HIS A 6 15.33 -10.42 -25.39
CA HIS A 6 15.06 -11.86 -25.41
C HIS A 6 16.23 -12.70 -25.93
N ALA A 7 17.14 -12.11 -26.72
CA ALA A 7 18.36 -12.75 -27.18
C ALA A 7 19.54 -12.67 -26.18
N LYS A 8 19.33 -12.17 -24.94
CA LYS A 8 20.36 -12.02 -23.89
C LYS A 8 21.64 -11.29 -24.35
N LYS A 9 21.53 -10.37 -25.33
CA LYS A 9 22.63 -9.48 -25.66
C LYS A 9 22.76 -8.43 -24.56
N ARG A 10 23.99 -8.03 -24.22
CA ARG A 10 24.24 -6.95 -23.25
C ARG A 10 23.64 -5.65 -23.80
N LEU A 11 22.48 -5.27 -23.26
CA LEU A 11 21.82 -4.01 -23.59
C LEU A 11 22.47 -2.89 -22.79
N ASP A 12 22.66 -1.76 -23.45
CA ASP A 12 23.12 -0.53 -22.79
C ASP A 12 21.98 0.06 -21.97
N TRP A 13 22.24 0.37 -20.70
CA TRP A 13 21.24 0.90 -19.78
C TRP A 13 20.68 2.24 -20.27
N GLY A 14 21.54 3.13 -20.78
CA GLY A 14 21.15 4.44 -21.29
C GLY A 14 20.22 4.32 -22.50
N LEU A 15 20.57 3.45 -23.45
CA LEU A 15 19.73 3.18 -24.63
C LEU A 15 18.34 2.64 -24.24
N VAL A 16 18.27 1.74 -23.26
CA VAL A 16 16.98 1.21 -22.78
C VAL A 16 16.18 2.31 -22.09
N ALA A 17 16.81 3.11 -21.23
CA ALA A 17 16.17 4.22 -20.56
C ALA A 17 15.64 5.27 -21.56
N ASP A 18 16.40 5.59 -22.61
CA ASP A 18 15.98 6.50 -23.68
C ASP A 18 14.74 5.99 -24.43
N ALA A 19 14.70 4.68 -24.72
CA ALA A 19 13.55 4.08 -25.39
C ALA A 19 12.31 4.03 -24.50
N VAL A 20 12.48 3.76 -23.21
CA VAL A 20 11.39 3.82 -22.22
C VAL A 20 10.87 5.26 -22.08
N ASP A 21 11.77 6.25 -22.03
CA ASP A 21 11.42 7.68 -22.02
C ASP A 21 10.61 8.08 -23.26
N ALA A 22 11.05 7.65 -24.44
CA ALA A 22 10.37 7.95 -25.70
C ALA A 22 8.97 7.31 -25.75
N ALA A 23 8.82 6.08 -25.24
CA ALA A 23 7.54 5.39 -25.15
C ALA A 23 6.53 6.10 -24.23
N SER A 24 7.00 6.85 -23.22
CA SER A 24 6.12 7.62 -22.34
C SER A 24 5.55 8.91 -22.95
N LEU A 25 6.18 9.44 -24.00
CA LEU A 25 5.78 10.72 -24.60
C LEU A 25 4.63 10.57 -25.60
N ASP A 26 4.44 9.38 -26.15
CA ASP A 26 3.39 9.10 -27.14
C ASP A 26 2.02 8.82 -26.49
N SER A 27 1.99 8.44 -25.21
CA SER A 27 0.74 8.23 -24.45
C SER A 27 0.07 9.55 -24.01
N GLY A 28 0.78 10.68 -24.08
CA GLY A 28 0.27 12.01 -23.71
C GLY A 28 -0.71 12.64 -24.72
N LYS A 29 -1.01 11.97 -25.83
CA LYS A 29 -1.94 12.46 -26.88
C LYS A 29 -3.18 11.58 -27.12
N ALA A 30 -3.38 10.52 -26.33
CA ALA A 30 -4.53 9.64 -26.51
C ALA A 30 -5.68 10.05 -25.58
N ASP A 31 -6.41 11.10 -25.98
CA ASP A 31 -7.80 11.26 -25.60
C ASP A 31 -8.61 10.26 -26.44
N SER A 32 -8.73 9.01 -25.98
CA SER A 32 -9.70 8.00 -26.48
C SER A 32 -9.43 6.61 -25.90
N ASP A 33 -10.51 5.84 -25.76
CA ASP A 33 -10.58 4.39 -25.49
C ASP A 33 -9.79 3.53 -26.52
N ILE A 34 -8.47 3.70 -26.59
CA ILE A 34 -7.59 2.78 -27.31
C ILE A 34 -7.20 1.68 -26.32
N PRO A 35 -7.48 0.39 -26.60
CA PRO A 35 -7.07 -0.68 -25.72
C PRO A 35 -5.56 -0.62 -25.57
N VAL A 36 -5.07 -0.32 -24.36
CA VAL A 36 -3.65 -0.38 -24.06
C VAL A 36 -3.18 -1.78 -24.48
N ASN A 37 -2.35 -1.85 -25.50
CA ASN A 37 -1.90 -3.12 -26.07
C ASN A 37 -1.21 -3.90 -24.94
N HIS A 38 -1.84 -4.97 -24.46
CA HIS A 38 -1.34 -5.73 -23.30
C HIS A 38 0.09 -6.23 -23.52
N HIS A 39 0.46 -6.48 -24.78
CA HIS A 39 1.82 -6.85 -25.15
C HIS A 39 2.82 -5.72 -24.88
N PHE A 40 2.47 -4.48 -25.23
CA PHE A 40 3.30 -3.30 -25.01
C PHE A 40 3.48 -2.96 -23.53
N VAL A 41 2.43 -3.16 -22.71
CA VAL A 41 2.53 -2.96 -21.25
C VAL A 41 3.49 -3.96 -20.63
N TRP A 42 3.38 -5.23 -21.00
CA TRP A 42 4.28 -6.28 -20.52
C TRP A 42 5.73 -6.00 -20.92
N GLU A 43 5.94 -5.62 -22.17
CA GLU A 43 7.22 -5.20 -22.73
C GLU A 43 7.85 -4.03 -21.95
N LEU A 44 7.07 -2.98 -21.66
CA LEU A 44 7.53 -1.87 -20.82
C LEU A 44 7.87 -2.30 -19.40
N CYS A 45 7.08 -3.20 -18.80
CA CYS A 45 7.36 -3.74 -17.47
C CYS A 45 8.69 -4.50 -17.43
N GLU A 46 8.98 -5.30 -18.46
CA GLU A 46 10.26 -6.01 -18.60
C GLU A 46 11.44 -5.05 -18.73
N LEU A 47 11.32 -3.99 -19.55
CA LEU A 47 12.37 -2.97 -19.67
C LEU A 47 12.59 -2.23 -18.34
N MET A 48 11.51 -1.87 -17.64
CA MET A 48 11.62 -1.26 -16.31
C MET A 48 12.29 -2.19 -15.30
N SER A 49 11.94 -3.47 -15.30
CA SER A 49 12.59 -4.48 -14.45
C SER A 49 14.08 -4.60 -14.76
N PHE A 50 14.47 -4.58 -16.05
CA PHE A 50 15.86 -4.54 -16.46
C PHE A 50 16.60 -3.30 -15.90
N LEU A 51 16.01 -2.11 -16.06
CA LEU A 51 16.60 -0.86 -15.59
C LEU A 51 16.75 -0.83 -14.06
N GLN A 52 15.78 -1.35 -13.31
CA GLN A 52 15.77 -1.39 -11.85
C GLN A 52 16.77 -2.38 -11.25
N ASN A 53 17.06 -3.48 -11.96
CA ASN A 53 17.94 -4.54 -11.45
C ASN A 53 19.43 -4.30 -11.78
N ASP A 54 19.77 -3.21 -12.49
CA ASP A 54 21.16 -2.83 -12.78
C ASP A 54 21.80 -2.15 -11.55
N PRO A 55 22.86 -2.73 -10.95
CA PRO A 55 23.56 -2.13 -9.81
C PRO A 55 24.19 -0.76 -10.10
N ALA A 56 24.47 -0.46 -11.37
CA ALA A 56 25.06 0.80 -11.83
C ALA A 56 24.02 1.81 -12.33
N ALA A 57 22.72 1.56 -12.10
CA ALA A 57 21.64 2.41 -12.57
C ALA A 57 21.72 3.85 -12.03
N ASP A 58 21.35 4.81 -12.89
CA ASP A 58 21.11 6.18 -12.47
C ASP A 58 19.79 6.25 -11.67
N LYS A 59 19.94 6.39 -10.34
CA LYS A 59 18.81 6.43 -9.40
C LYS A 59 17.88 7.62 -9.64
N ALA A 60 18.41 8.79 -10.01
CA ALA A 60 17.59 9.98 -10.22
C ALA A 60 16.71 9.82 -11.46
N ARG A 61 17.28 9.22 -12.51
CA ARG A 61 16.54 8.87 -13.71
C ARG A 61 15.53 7.75 -13.46
N LEU A 62 15.86 6.74 -12.66
CA LEU A 62 14.89 5.70 -12.24
C LEU A 62 13.69 6.28 -11.48
N VAL A 63 13.91 7.21 -10.54
CA VAL A 63 12.82 7.90 -9.83
C VAL A 63 11.89 8.61 -10.82
N THR A 64 12.46 9.31 -11.80
CA THR A 64 11.69 10.04 -12.84
C THR A 64 10.86 9.07 -13.69
N LEU A 65 11.47 7.96 -14.12
CA LEU A 65 10.80 6.93 -14.90
C LEU A 65 9.69 6.25 -14.09
N GLU A 66 9.98 5.78 -12.88
CA GLU A 66 9.01 5.13 -12.02
C GLU A 66 7.82 6.04 -11.71
N TYR A 67 8.06 7.32 -11.42
CA TYR A 67 6.99 8.29 -11.20
C TYR A 67 6.08 8.42 -12.42
N ARG A 68 6.67 8.50 -13.61
CA ARG A 68 5.91 8.61 -14.87
C ARG A 68 5.06 7.38 -15.16
N PHE A 69 5.51 6.19 -14.76
CA PHE A 69 4.80 4.93 -14.96
C PHE A 69 3.95 4.48 -13.75
N LEU A 70 3.73 5.33 -12.73
CA LEU A 70 2.82 5.04 -11.63
C LEU A 70 1.40 4.60 -12.04
N PRO A 71 0.80 5.08 -13.16
CA PRO A 71 -0.46 4.51 -13.64
C PRO A 71 -0.42 3.00 -13.88
N LEU A 72 0.74 2.45 -14.23
CA LEU A 72 0.95 1.02 -14.44
C LEU A 72 1.17 0.23 -13.15
N ALA A 73 1.35 0.87 -11.98
CA ALA A 73 1.53 0.17 -10.70
C ALA A 73 0.30 -0.64 -10.25
N GLN A 74 -0.82 -0.52 -10.96
CA GLN A 74 -2.01 -1.38 -10.79
C GLN A 74 -1.90 -2.70 -11.57
N HIS A 75 -0.99 -2.80 -12.54
CA HIS A 75 -0.70 -4.04 -13.24
C HIS A 75 0.31 -4.87 -12.42
N GLN A 76 0.04 -6.17 -12.29
CA GLN A 76 0.88 -7.09 -11.51
C GLN A 76 2.33 -7.15 -11.97
N SER A 77 2.61 -6.74 -13.20
CA SER A 77 3.95 -6.80 -13.81
C SER A 77 4.83 -5.58 -13.52
N PHE A 78 4.31 -4.51 -12.91
CA PHE A 78 5.11 -3.32 -12.58
C PHE A 78 5.05 -2.98 -11.09
N SER A 79 6.23 -2.77 -10.49
CA SER A 79 6.38 -2.28 -9.12
C SER A 79 7.44 -1.16 -9.12
N PRO A 80 7.13 0.03 -8.59
CA PRO A 80 8.07 1.14 -8.50
C PRO A 80 9.05 0.92 -7.33
N LYS A 81 9.99 -0.03 -7.51
CA LYS A 81 10.91 -0.51 -6.47
C LYS A 81 11.78 0.61 -5.88
N THR A 82 12.19 1.57 -6.70
CA THR A 82 13.04 2.68 -6.25
C THR A 82 12.25 3.62 -5.34
N LEU A 83 11.03 4.02 -5.75
CA LEU A 83 10.14 4.87 -4.96
C LEU A 83 9.63 4.16 -3.68
N HIS A 84 9.32 2.86 -3.75
CA HIS A 84 8.98 2.06 -2.56
C HIS A 84 10.16 1.96 -1.59
N GLY A 85 11.36 1.78 -2.11
CA GLY A 85 12.58 1.77 -1.31
C GLY A 85 12.87 3.13 -0.67
N GLU A 86 12.54 4.23 -1.35
CA GLU A 86 12.64 5.57 -0.78
C GLU A 86 11.59 5.79 0.32
N LEU A 87 10.34 5.38 0.10
CA LEU A 87 9.29 5.42 1.13
C LEU A 87 9.70 4.68 2.41
N SER A 88 10.26 3.47 2.28
CA SER A 88 10.71 2.69 3.43
C SER A 88 11.90 3.29 4.18
N ARG A 89 12.66 4.22 3.58
CA ARG A 89 13.87 4.81 4.18
C ARG A 89 13.67 6.26 4.64
N ASN A 90 12.80 7.01 3.97
CA ASN A 90 12.68 8.45 4.12
C ASN A 90 11.27 8.84 4.60
N PRO A 91 11.09 9.14 5.90
CA PRO A 91 9.79 9.54 6.43
C PRO A 91 9.30 10.90 5.89
N ALA A 92 10.20 11.75 5.40
CA ALA A 92 9.81 13.03 4.80
C ALA A 92 9.13 12.82 3.44
N PHE A 93 9.61 11.88 2.64
CA PHE A 93 8.94 11.54 1.38
C PHE A 93 7.53 11.01 1.63
N PHE A 94 7.32 10.19 2.68
CA PHE A 94 5.98 9.76 3.08
C PHE A 94 5.08 10.95 3.48
N ALA A 95 5.59 11.89 4.27
CA ALA A 95 4.84 13.09 4.65
C ALA A 95 4.48 13.96 3.43
N GLU A 96 5.41 14.13 2.48
CA GLU A 96 5.16 14.85 1.21
C GLU A 96 4.02 14.20 0.40
N LEU A 97 3.96 12.86 0.34
CA LEU A 97 2.86 12.17 -0.34
C LEU A 97 1.51 12.38 0.37
N ILE A 98 1.50 12.41 1.70
CA ILE A 98 0.30 12.75 2.48
C ILE A 98 -0.14 14.18 2.17
N GLU A 99 0.78 15.14 2.13
CA GLU A 99 0.47 16.53 1.82
C GLU A 99 -0.04 16.72 0.39
N ALA A 100 0.50 15.96 -0.55
CA ALA A 100 0.06 15.95 -1.93
C ALA A 100 -1.35 15.36 -2.09
N GLN A 101 -1.68 14.31 -1.34
CA GLN A 101 -2.96 13.61 -1.46
C GLN A 101 -4.07 14.27 -0.63
N PHE A 102 -3.74 14.80 0.54
CA PHE A 102 -4.72 15.25 1.52
C PHE A 102 -4.60 16.72 1.85
N ILE A 103 -5.75 17.28 2.20
CA ILE A 103 -5.91 18.67 2.59
C ILE A 103 -5.88 18.73 4.11
N THR A 104 -5.56 19.89 4.66
CA THR A 104 -5.57 20.06 6.13
C THR A 104 -6.97 19.91 6.70
N LYS A 105 -7.05 19.64 8.01
CA LYS A 105 -8.35 19.56 8.70
C LYS A 105 -9.13 20.87 8.58
N ALA A 106 -8.44 22.01 8.70
CA ALA A 106 -9.04 23.32 8.51
C ALA A 106 -9.62 23.50 7.09
N GLU A 107 -8.86 23.14 6.05
CA GLU A 107 -9.33 23.21 4.67
C GLU A 107 -10.53 22.29 4.40
N SER A 108 -10.60 21.11 5.04
CA SER A 108 -11.74 20.20 4.89
C SER A 108 -13.05 20.77 5.44
N GLN A 109 -12.98 21.71 6.38
CA GLN A 109 -14.14 22.34 7.00
C GLN A 109 -14.60 23.60 6.25
N ASP A 110 -13.78 24.11 5.32
CA ASP A 110 -14.13 25.24 4.48
C ASP A 110 -15.06 24.81 3.33
N LYS A 111 -16.35 25.15 3.46
CA LYS A 111 -17.39 24.84 2.48
C LYS A 111 -17.24 25.62 1.16
N ASN A 112 -16.43 26.68 1.14
CA ASN A 112 -16.22 27.51 -0.04
C ASN A 112 -14.94 27.13 -0.82
N ARG A 113 -14.18 26.15 -0.32
CA ARG A 113 -12.95 25.70 -0.95
C ARG A 113 -13.25 25.04 -2.30
N THR A 114 -12.60 25.55 -3.35
CA THR A 114 -12.62 24.92 -4.67
C THR A 114 -11.36 24.05 -4.85
N PRO A 115 -11.50 22.78 -5.29
CA PRO A 115 -10.35 21.95 -5.62
C PRO A 115 -9.52 22.56 -6.75
N ASP A 116 -8.20 22.55 -6.59
CA ASP A 116 -7.28 22.98 -7.64
C ASP A 116 -7.08 21.82 -8.65
N PRO A 117 -7.54 21.97 -9.91
CA PRO A 117 -7.40 20.92 -10.91
C PRO A 117 -5.94 20.59 -11.25
N ALA A 118 -5.00 21.51 -11.04
CA ALA A 118 -3.58 21.27 -11.27
C ALA A 118 -2.98 20.28 -10.25
N LYS A 119 -3.60 20.14 -9.07
CA LYS A 119 -3.15 19.21 -8.01
C LYS A 119 -3.70 17.80 -8.18
N ALA A 120 -4.78 17.63 -8.95
CA ALA A 120 -5.44 16.33 -9.10
C ALA A 120 -4.50 15.22 -9.64
N PRO A 121 -3.66 15.46 -10.67
CA PRO A 121 -2.73 14.44 -11.16
C PRO A 121 -1.66 14.05 -10.11
N ILE A 122 -1.21 15.02 -9.31
CA ILE A 122 -0.19 14.81 -8.28
C ILE A 122 -0.77 13.98 -7.13
N ALA A 123 -1.97 14.34 -6.64
CA ALA A 123 -2.68 13.59 -5.61
C ALA A 123 -2.96 12.14 -6.05
N GLU A 124 -3.35 11.95 -7.31
CA GLU A 124 -3.61 10.63 -7.88
C GLU A 124 -2.32 9.78 -8.00
N ALA A 125 -1.20 10.40 -8.39
CA ALA A 125 0.11 9.74 -8.41
C ALA A 125 0.54 9.31 -7.00
N ALA A 126 0.44 10.21 -6.01
CA ALA A 126 0.75 9.92 -4.61
C ALA A 126 -0.10 8.76 -4.07
N ARG A 127 -1.42 8.81 -4.33
CA ARG A 127 -2.35 7.74 -3.95
C ARG A 127 -1.99 6.39 -4.59
N LYS A 128 -1.64 6.36 -5.88
CA LYS A 128 -1.25 5.13 -6.58
C LYS A 128 0.06 4.56 -6.02
N LEU A 129 1.04 5.42 -5.78
CA LEU A 129 2.32 5.02 -5.19
C LEU A 129 2.11 4.41 -3.81
N MET A 130 1.40 5.10 -2.91
CA MET A 130 1.13 4.60 -1.55
C MET A 130 0.32 3.31 -1.57
N LYS A 131 -0.73 3.21 -2.41
CA LYS A 131 -1.53 1.98 -2.51
C LYS A 131 -0.74 0.76 -3.00
N SER A 132 0.29 0.97 -3.82
CA SER A 132 1.14 -0.12 -4.32
C SER A 132 2.29 -0.50 -3.38
N TRP A 133 2.53 0.30 -2.34
CA TRP A 133 3.64 0.11 -1.42
C TRP A 133 3.28 -0.92 -0.34
N THR A 134 3.95 -2.06 -0.35
CA THR A 134 3.72 -3.15 0.63
C THR A 134 4.90 -3.34 1.59
N GLY A 135 5.92 -2.50 1.51
CA GLY A 135 7.12 -2.59 2.35
C GLY A 135 6.90 -2.03 3.74
N ILE A 136 7.62 -2.55 4.74
CA ILE A 136 7.62 -1.97 6.10
C ILE A 136 8.98 -1.30 6.34
N PRO A 137 9.03 -0.05 6.86
CA PRO A 137 10.28 0.55 7.30
C PRO A 137 11.01 -0.35 8.30
N GLY A 138 12.32 -0.54 8.10
CA GLY A 138 13.11 -1.47 8.92
C GLY A 138 13.03 -2.94 8.50
N SER A 139 12.32 -3.29 7.43
CA SER A 139 12.40 -4.64 6.84
C SER A 139 13.84 -5.01 6.45
N ARG A 140 14.24 -6.23 6.81
CA ARG A 140 15.53 -6.83 6.47
C ARG A 140 15.39 -7.89 5.37
N PRO A 141 16.50 -8.27 4.70
CA PRO A 141 16.46 -9.30 3.65
C PRO A 141 15.95 -10.68 4.11
N ASP A 142 16.04 -10.98 5.41
CA ASP A 142 15.54 -12.21 6.01
C ASP A 142 14.03 -12.18 6.32
N GLY A 143 13.34 -11.07 6.01
CA GLY A 143 11.92 -10.86 6.29
C GLY A 143 11.62 -10.38 7.70
N SER A 144 12.62 -10.26 8.58
CA SER A 144 12.45 -9.65 9.90
C SER A 144 12.31 -8.13 9.82
N ILE A 145 11.72 -7.53 10.84
CA ILE A 145 11.62 -6.06 10.97
C ILE A 145 12.47 -5.60 12.14
N ASP A 146 13.32 -4.61 11.90
CA ASP A 146 14.03 -3.89 12.94
C ASP A 146 13.08 -2.94 13.68
N ALA A 147 12.69 -3.31 14.90
CA ALA A 147 11.77 -2.53 15.72
C ALA A 147 12.26 -1.11 16.01
N SER A 148 13.58 -0.92 16.16
CA SER A 148 14.15 0.40 16.48
C SER A 148 14.08 1.35 15.28
N VAL A 149 14.38 0.83 14.09
CA VAL A 149 14.27 1.57 12.83
C VAL A 149 12.82 1.90 12.52
N LEU A 150 11.92 0.91 12.64
CA LEU A 150 10.48 1.13 12.41
C LEU A 150 9.93 2.21 13.33
N LYS A 151 10.21 2.12 14.64
CA LYS A 151 9.74 3.09 15.62
C LYS A 151 10.25 4.50 15.32
N THR A 152 11.55 4.64 15.04
CA THR A 152 12.15 5.95 14.72
C THR A 152 11.54 6.55 13.46
N TRP A 153 11.40 5.74 12.40
CA TRP A 153 10.80 6.18 11.15
C TRP A 153 9.36 6.68 11.35
N ILE A 154 8.56 5.96 12.15
CA ILE A 154 7.18 6.35 12.47
C ILE A 154 7.13 7.65 13.28
N GLU A 155 7.98 7.78 14.30
CA GLU A 155 8.05 9.00 15.09
C GLU A 155 8.37 10.23 14.23
N ASP A 156 9.29 10.09 13.28
CA ASP A 156 9.69 11.17 12.39
C ASP A 156 8.61 11.50 11.35
N ALA A 157 7.97 10.48 10.75
CA ALA A 157 6.83 10.67 9.84
C ALA A 157 5.67 11.41 10.53
N ARG A 158 5.36 11.03 11.77
CA ARG A 158 4.33 11.68 12.59
C ARG A 158 4.69 13.12 12.93
N LYS A 159 5.94 13.42 13.31
CA LYS A 159 6.39 14.80 13.58
C LYS A 159 6.19 15.69 12.36
N LEU A 160 6.56 15.21 11.16
CA LEU A 160 6.42 15.96 9.92
C LEU A 160 4.96 16.21 9.55
N CYS A 161 4.10 15.19 9.63
CA CYS A 161 2.68 15.34 9.34
C CYS A 161 1.93 16.18 10.38
N ALA A 162 2.38 16.17 11.64
CA ALA A 162 1.84 17.06 12.67
C ALA A 162 2.19 18.53 12.37
N ALA A 163 3.40 18.80 11.89
CA ALA A 163 3.82 20.14 11.51
C ALA A 163 3.00 20.72 10.34
N SER A 164 2.38 19.85 9.51
CA SER A 164 1.52 20.23 8.40
C SER A 164 0.02 19.96 8.63
N ASP A 165 -0.43 19.81 9.88
CA ASP A 165 -1.84 19.64 10.29
C ASP A 165 -2.54 18.42 9.64
N ARG A 166 -1.83 17.29 9.55
CA ARG A 166 -2.31 16.03 8.95
C ARG A 166 -2.04 14.79 9.80
N ILE A 167 -1.84 14.96 11.11
CA ILE A 167 -1.47 13.86 12.01
C ILE A 167 -2.51 12.73 12.05
N GLU A 168 -3.82 13.06 12.06
CA GLU A 168 -4.90 12.05 12.07
C GLU A 168 -4.88 11.18 10.81
N ILE A 169 -4.66 11.81 9.64
CA ILE A 169 -4.57 11.11 8.36
C ILE A 169 -3.28 10.28 8.30
N CYS A 170 -2.17 10.86 8.77
CA CYS A 170 -0.90 10.16 8.87
C CYS A 170 -1.03 8.88 9.70
N ASP A 171 -1.62 8.97 10.90
CA ASP A 171 -1.81 7.81 11.77
C ASP A 171 -2.67 6.75 11.08
N ALA A 172 -3.76 7.12 10.40
CA ALA A 172 -4.55 6.18 9.61
C ALA A 172 -3.76 5.51 8.47
N MET A 173 -2.94 6.25 7.73
CA MET A 173 -2.10 5.70 6.67
C MET A 173 -0.98 4.81 7.19
N LEU A 174 -0.39 5.16 8.34
CA LEU A 174 0.58 4.31 9.03
C LEU A 174 -0.07 3.00 9.46
N GLY A 175 -1.29 3.07 10.00
CA GLY A 175 -2.09 1.89 10.34
C GLY A 175 -2.29 0.98 9.13
N ASP A 176 -2.68 1.56 7.98
CA ASP A 176 -2.84 0.83 6.72
C ASP A 176 -1.54 0.13 6.32
N GLN A 177 -0.42 0.86 6.31
CA GLN A 177 0.87 0.29 5.95
C GLN A 177 1.31 -0.85 6.88
N LEU A 178 1.09 -0.70 8.19
CA LEU A 178 1.45 -1.72 9.19
C LEU A 178 0.68 -3.03 9.00
N SER A 179 -0.46 -3.02 8.30
CA SER A 179 -1.19 -4.24 7.94
C SER A 179 -0.44 -5.12 6.92
N CYS A 180 0.61 -4.62 6.26
CA CYS A 180 1.47 -5.41 5.39
C CYS A 180 2.57 -6.17 6.14
N ALA A 181 2.62 -6.07 7.47
CA ALA A 181 3.63 -6.74 8.27
C ALA A 181 3.59 -8.27 8.13
N PRO A 182 4.73 -8.96 8.17
CA PRO A 182 4.79 -10.41 8.26
C PRO A 182 4.31 -10.90 9.64
N ALA A 183 4.07 -12.20 9.73
CA ALA A 183 3.88 -12.88 11.02
C ALA A 183 5.24 -13.15 11.69
N ASP A 184 5.23 -13.30 13.01
CA ASP A 184 6.36 -13.85 13.77
C ASP A 184 6.60 -15.33 13.38
N PRO A 185 7.81 -15.89 13.66
CA PRO A 185 8.11 -17.29 13.38
C PRO A 185 7.15 -18.30 14.03
N ASP A 186 6.45 -17.90 15.09
CA ASP A 186 5.46 -18.72 15.80
C ASP A 186 4.03 -18.60 15.19
N GLY A 187 3.91 -17.92 14.05
CA GLY A 187 2.67 -17.69 13.33
C GLY A 187 1.79 -16.57 13.90
N THR A 188 2.22 -15.85 14.94
CA THR A 188 1.48 -14.68 15.44
C THR A 188 1.57 -13.54 14.45
N TRP A 189 0.43 -12.97 14.07
CA TRP A 189 0.39 -11.80 13.19
C TRP A 189 -0.29 -10.61 13.89
N PRO A 190 0.16 -9.35 13.65
CA PRO A 190 1.43 -9.00 13.00
C PRO A 190 2.63 -9.30 13.92
N CYS A 191 3.84 -9.23 13.36
CA CYS A 191 5.06 -9.44 14.12
C CYS A 191 5.20 -8.50 15.32
N GLN A 192 6.01 -8.89 16.31
CA GLN A 192 6.15 -8.15 17.57
C GLN A 192 6.50 -6.67 17.37
N ALA A 193 7.40 -6.35 16.42
CA ALA A 193 7.81 -4.97 16.15
C ALA A 193 6.63 -4.05 15.78
N VAL A 194 5.67 -4.56 15.01
CA VAL A 194 4.47 -3.81 14.63
C VAL A 194 3.50 -3.70 15.80
N ARG A 195 3.34 -4.77 16.59
CA ARG A 195 2.51 -4.73 17.80
C ARG A 195 3.02 -3.69 18.80
N ASP A 196 4.33 -3.62 19.01
CA ASP A 196 4.94 -2.62 19.89
C ASP A 196 4.64 -1.17 19.44
N VAL A 197 4.67 -0.92 18.12
CA VAL A 197 4.29 0.36 17.55
C VAL A 197 2.83 0.69 17.81
N LEU A 198 1.91 -0.25 17.51
CA LEU A 198 0.47 -0.07 17.71
C LEU A 198 0.12 0.18 19.19
N GLU A 199 0.84 -0.44 20.12
CA GLU A 199 0.70 -0.15 21.54
C GLU A 199 1.27 1.22 21.92
N SER A 200 2.40 1.62 21.33
CA SER A 200 3.11 2.86 21.67
C SER A 200 2.45 4.15 21.15
N VAL A 201 1.73 4.09 20.02
CA VAL A 201 1.07 5.26 19.41
C VAL A 201 -0.36 5.36 19.94
N PRO A 202 -0.70 6.32 20.82
CA PRO A 202 -1.95 6.34 21.58
C PRO A 202 -3.13 6.98 20.81
N THR A 203 -3.27 6.67 19.52
CA THR A 203 -4.36 7.19 18.67
C THR A 203 -5.28 6.06 18.21
N ASP A 204 -6.56 6.37 18.01
CA ASP A 204 -7.52 5.41 17.46
C ASP A 204 -7.42 5.36 15.93
N GLU A 205 -6.92 6.43 15.31
CA GLU A 205 -6.72 6.56 13.87
C GLU A 205 -5.77 5.49 13.33
N ILE A 206 -4.65 5.21 14.02
CA ILE A 206 -3.71 4.17 13.61
C ILE A 206 -4.32 2.77 13.69
N LEU A 207 -5.12 2.49 14.72
CA LEU A 207 -5.82 1.22 14.86
C LEU A 207 -6.93 1.09 13.81
N GLY A 208 -7.67 2.18 13.56
CA GLY A 208 -8.71 2.23 12.53
C GLY A 208 -8.16 2.04 11.12
N GLY A 209 -7.03 2.68 10.80
CA GLY A 209 -6.33 2.49 9.52
C GLY A 209 -5.91 1.05 9.32
N PHE A 210 -5.32 0.42 10.35
CA PHE A 210 -4.96 -0.99 10.34
C PHE A 210 -6.17 -1.90 10.15
N GLU A 211 -7.26 -1.67 10.89
CA GLU A 211 -8.52 -2.43 10.77
C GLU A 211 -9.12 -2.35 9.35
N VAL A 212 -9.16 -1.14 8.78
CA VAL A 212 -9.69 -0.89 7.43
C VAL A 212 -8.82 -1.60 6.38
N ALA A 213 -7.50 -1.51 6.49
CA ALA A 213 -6.58 -2.12 5.55
C ALA A 213 -6.68 -3.65 5.57
N VAL A 214 -6.74 -4.27 6.76
CA VAL A 214 -6.95 -5.71 6.90
C VAL A 214 -8.25 -6.17 6.24
N ALA A 215 -9.33 -5.41 6.41
CA ALA A 215 -10.58 -5.71 5.74
C ALA A 215 -10.47 -5.58 4.21
N ASN A 216 -9.73 -4.58 3.72
CA ASN A 216 -9.53 -4.34 2.29
C ASN A 216 -8.63 -5.39 1.63
N GLN A 217 -7.63 -5.92 2.33
CA GLN A 217 -6.73 -6.97 1.83
C GLN A 217 -7.47 -8.27 1.48
N ARG A 218 -8.64 -8.52 2.08
CA ARG A 218 -9.51 -9.65 1.71
C ARG A 218 -9.93 -9.59 0.23
N GLY A 219 -10.03 -8.39 -0.34
CA GLY A 219 -10.46 -8.16 -1.70
C GLY A 219 -11.92 -8.54 -1.95
N ALA A 220 -12.32 -8.49 -3.22
CA ALA A 220 -13.64 -8.97 -3.65
C ALA A 220 -13.65 -10.50 -3.64
N HIS A 221 -14.50 -11.11 -2.80
CA HIS A 221 -14.73 -12.55 -2.82
C HIS A 221 -16.08 -12.86 -3.46
N TRP A 222 -16.07 -13.83 -4.38
CA TRP A 222 -17.28 -14.38 -4.98
C TRP A 222 -17.70 -15.61 -4.19
N LYS A 223 -19.01 -15.76 -4.01
CA LYS A 223 -19.62 -16.92 -3.35
C LYS A 223 -20.75 -17.50 -4.18
N SER A 224 -21.07 -18.77 -3.94
CA SER A 224 -22.28 -19.37 -4.50
C SER A 224 -23.53 -18.70 -3.93
N MET A 225 -24.62 -18.72 -4.69
CA MET A 225 -25.91 -18.14 -4.29
C MET A 225 -26.54 -18.82 -3.06
N THR A 226 -26.09 -20.04 -2.75
CA THR A 226 -26.51 -20.89 -1.62
C THR A 226 -25.49 -20.92 -0.47
N GLU A 227 -24.37 -20.21 -0.61
CA GLU A 227 -23.30 -20.23 0.39
C GLU A 227 -23.52 -19.12 1.41
N GLY A 228 -23.85 -19.50 2.65
CA GLY A 228 -24.05 -18.58 3.77
C GLY A 228 -22.75 -17.98 4.34
N GLY A 229 -22.77 -17.67 5.64
CA GLY A 229 -21.72 -16.94 6.35
C GLY A 229 -20.48 -17.74 6.78
N GLU A 230 -20.26 -18.96 6.28
CA GLU A 230 -19.25 -19.85 6.85
C GLU A 230 -17.81 -19.32 6.70
N LYS A 231 -17.47 -18.77 5.52
CA LYS A 231 -16.16 -18.13 5.28
C LYS A 231 -15.91 -16.96 6.23
N GLU A 232 -16.94 -16.18 6.56
CA GLU A 232 -16.84 -15.09 7.52
C GLU A 232 -16.67 -15.63 8.95
N ARG A 233 -17.32 -16.73 9.33
CA ARG A 233 -17.09 -17.37 10.64
C ARG A 233 -15.66 -17.87 10.79
N GLU A 234 -15.07 -18.43 9.74
CA GLU A 234 -13.65 -18.84 9.76
C GLU A 234 -12.72 -17.65 10.01
N LEU A 235 -12.97 -16.51 9.34
CA LEU A 235 -12.22 -15.27 9.58
C LEU A 235 -12.45 -14.72 10.98
N ALA A 236 -13.69 -14.72 11.46
CA ALA A 236 -14.01 -14.30 12.82
C ALA A 236 -13.23 -15.11 13.86
N LYS A 237 -13.24 -16.44 13.71
CA LYS A 237 -12.47 -17.35 14.57
C LYS A 237 -10.97 -17.05 14.50
N LYS A 238 -10.41 -16.89 13.29
CA LYS A 238 -8.99 -16.54 13.09
C LYS A 238 -8.59 -15.29 13.88
N TYR A 239 -9.36 -14.20 13.77
CA TYR A 239 -9.03 -12.96 14.49
C TYR A 239 -9.30 -13.08 16.00
N ALA A 240 -10.31 -13.85 16.44
CA ALA A 240 -10.51 -14.13 17.85
C ALA A 240 -9.32 -14.92 18.46
N ASP A 241 -8.76 -15.87 17.72
CA ASP A 241 -7.58 -16.64 18.12
C ASP A 241 -6.34 -15.73 18.23
N TYR A 242 -6.11 -14.84 17.26
CA TYR A 242 -5.06 -13.82 17.38
C TYR A 242 -5.25 -12.89 18.57
N ALA A 243 -6.48 -12.40 18.80
CA ALA A 243 -6.80 -11.59 19.97
C ALA A 243 -6.44 -12.32 21.27
N ASN A 244 -6.78 -13.61 21.37
CA ASN A 244 -6.47 -14.43 22.54
C ASN A 244 -4.97 -14.63 22.75
N LYS A 245 -4.20 -14.78 21.68
CA LYS A 245 -2.75 -15.00 21.72
C LYS A 245 -2.01 -13.76 22.22
N VAL A 246 -2.42 -12.56 21.81
CA VAL A 246 -1.69 -11.32 22.11
C VAL A 246 -2.26 -10.48 23.26
N LYS A 247 -3.45 -10.81 23.80
CA LYS A 247 -4.18 -9.98 24.79
C LYS A 247 -3.40 -9.49 26.02
N VAL A 248 -2.40 -10.24 26.48
CA VAL A 248 -1.61 -9.88 27.67
C VAL A 248 -0.48 -8.92 27.30
N ALA A 249 0.23 -9.20 26.21
CA ALA A 249 1.39 -8.42 25.78
C ALA A 249 1.02 -7.18 24.94
N SER A 250 -0.08 -7.25 24.19
CA SER A 250 -0.51 -6.22 23.24
C SER A 250 -2.04 -6.02 23.32
N PRO A 251 -2.54 -5.40 24.40
CA PRO A 251 -3.97 -5.30 24.67
C PRO A 251 -4.75 -4.47 23.65
N ARG A 252 -4.16 -3.39 23.09
CA ARG A 252 -4.82 -2.57 22.07
C ARG A 252 -4.89 -3.30 20.73
N THR A 253 -3.81 -3.97 20.36
CA THR A 253 -3.79 -4.85 19.19
C THR A 253 -4.85 -5.95 19.32
N ALA A 254 -4.96 -6.57 20.51
CA ALA A 254 -6.00 -7.56 20.76
C ALA A 254 -7.43 -6.98 20.67
N LEU A 255 -7.64 -5.72 21.06
CA LEU A 255 -8.93 -5.05 20.89
C LEU A 255 -9.29 -4.91 19.42
N THR A 256 -8.34 -4.48 18.58
CA THR A 256 -8.50 -4.40 17.13
C THR A 256 -8.86 -5.75 16.52
N PHE A 257 -8.21 -6.85 16.95
CA PHE A 257 -8.60 -8.19 16.51
C PHE A 257 -9.99 -8.62 16.95
N ARG A 258 -10.43 -8.24 18.16
CA ARG A 258 -11.82 -8.50 18.59
C ARG A 258 -12.82 -7.74 17.73
N ARG A 259 -12.53 -6.49 17.35
CA ARG A 259 -13.38 -5.70 16.45
C ARG A 259 -13.47 -6.34 15.06
N LEU A 260 -12.34 -6.81 14.51
CA LEU A 260 -12.32 -7.56 13.25
C LEU A 260 -13.15 -8.85 13.35
N ALA A 261 -12.99 -9.61 14.44
CA ALA A 261 -13.79 -10.82 14.67
C ALA A 261 -15.29 -10.52 14.69
N GLN A 262 -15.72 -9.53 15.47
CA GLN A 262 -17.13 -9.10 15.56
C GLN A 262 -17.70 -8.60 14.23
N ARG A 263 -16.88 -7.89 13.45
CA ARG A 263 -17.26 -7.45 12.10
C ARG A 263 -17.58 -8.66 11.23
N TYR A 264 -16.68 -9.65 11.18
CA TYR A 264 -16.92 -10.85 10.39
C TYR A 264 -18.07 -11.70 10.91
N GLU A 265 -18.30 -11.80 12.22
CA GLU A 265 -19.51 -12.46 12.76
C GLU A 265 -20.80 -11.77 12.30
N SER A 266 -20.79 -10.43 12.24
CA SER A 266 -21.93 -9.65 11.77
C SER A 266 -22.15 -9.81 10.27
N GLU A 267 -21.07 -9.87 9.49
CA GLU A 267 -21.13 -10.18 8.05
C GLU A 267 -21.66 -11.60 7.83
N ALA A 268 -21.21 -12.60 8.61
CA ALA A 268 -21.68 -13.97 8.51
C ALA A 268 -23.21 -14.08 8.66
N LYS A 269 -23.77 -13.44 9.71
CA LYS A 269 -25.22 -13.43 9.97
C LYS A 269 -26.01 -12.82 8.82
N ARG A 270 -25.54 -11.70 8.27
CA ARG A 270 -26.18 -11.04 7.12
C ARG A 270 -26.17 -11.92 5.87
N GLU A 271 -25.12 -12.71 5.67
CA GLU A 271 -25.07 -13.63 4.54
C GLU A 271 -26.02 -14.83 4.73
N ASP A 272 -26.17 -15.35 5.95
CA ASP A 272 -27.16 -16.40 6.23
C ASP A 272 -28.59 -15.91 5.98
N GLU A 273 -28.95 -14.72 6.50
CA GLU A 273 -30.26 -14.09 6.28
C GLU A 273 -30.56 -13.88 4.79
N ARG A 274 -29.55 -13.60 3.97
CA ARG A 274 -29.69 -13.45 2.50
C ARG A 274 -29.95 -14.76 1.79
N VAL A 275 -29.45 -15.88 2.30
CA VAL A 275 -29.74 -17.21 1.75
C VAL A 275 -31.14 -17.63 2.19
N GLU A 276 -31.47 -17.50 3.48
CA GLU A 276 -32.78 -17.88 4.03
C GLU A 276 -33.94 -17.07 3.41
N GLY A 277 -33.75 -15.78 3.12
CA GLY A 277 -34.78 -14.95 2.48
C GLY A 277 -34.99 -15.21 0.98
N ARG A 278 -34.28 -16.17 0.39
CA ARG A 278 -34.42 -16.57 -1.03
C ARG A 278 -35.12 -17.92 -1.22
N ASP A 279 -35.25 -18.70 -0.16
CA ASP A 279 -36.01 -19.95 -0.12
C ASP A 279 -37.51 -19.69 0.15
#